data_AF-A0A166A5E4-F1
#
_entry.id   AF-A0A166A5E4-F1
#
_cell.length_a   1.000
_cell.length_b   1.000
_cell.length_c   1.000
_cell.angle_alpha   90.00
_cell.angle_beta   90.00
_cell.angle_gamma   90.00
#
_symmetry.space_group_name_H-M   'P 1'
#
loop_
_entity.id
_entity.type
_entity.pdbx_description
1 polymer ?
#
loop_
_entity_poly.entity_id
_entity_poly.type
_entity_poly.pdbx_seq_one_letter_code
_entity_poly.pdbx_strand_id
1 'polypeptide(L)'
;MLEHAKLRFLSYSNLVVNVDIDELILSKENKTLSEHVNESTSGAIIFSGVWIQNIREKEQTVPKYSDFKYIDIRKGKPAKKWVLDPSRCDKEIQWNLHSFSKEFAPDEVDNVELKHFTGITPNWRNIEFRKEKKFNPEFNFIDKELVKTFEKVFFD
;
A
#
# COMPACT_ATOMS: atom_id res chain seq x y z
N MET A 1 -3.01 -13.20 10.69
CA MET A 1 -4.35 -13.79 10.47
C MET A 1 -5.37 -12.83 11.07
N LEU A 2 -6.39 -12.46 10.30
CA LEU A 2 -7.35 -11.41 10.65
C LEU A 2 -8.73 -11.95 11.08
N GLU A 3 -8.86 -13.27 11.27
CA GLU A 3 -10.15 -13.96 11.45
C GLU A 3 -11.01 -13.39 12.58
N HIS A 4 -10.41 -13.02 13.72
CA HIS A 4 -11.19 -12.44 14.82
C HIS A 4 -11.83 -11.10 14.44
N ALA A 5 -11.10 -10.25 13.71
CA ALA A 5 -11.63 -8.97 13.22
C ALA A 5 -12.67 -9.19 12.11
N LYS A 6 -12.41 -10.16 11.20
CA LYS A 6 -13.35 -10.58 10.16
C LYS A 6 -14.71 -11.00 10.73
N LEU A 7 -14.71 -11.94 11.68
CA LEU A 7 -15.95 -12.49 12.23
C LEU A 7 -16.74 -11.47 13.05
N ARG A 8 -16.06 -10.55 13.75
CA ARG A 8 -16.73 -9.57 14.61
C ARG A 8 -17.17 -8.31 13.91
N PHE A 9 -16.38 -7.81 12.97
CA PHE A 9 -16.53 -6.46 12.45
C PHE A 9 -16.51 -6.42 10.93
N LEU A 10 -15.45 -6.96 10.32
CA LEU A 10 -15.18 -6.68 8.91
C LEU A 10 -16.12 -7.41 7.94
N SER A 11 -16.76 -8.51 8.36
CA SER A 11 -17.75 -9.22 7.54
C SER A 11 -19.03 -8.42 7.25
N TYR A 12 -19.26 -7.33 7.99
CA TYR A 12 -20.40 -6.42 7.78
C TYR A 12 -20.03 -5.15 7.01
N SER A 13 -18.76 -4.98 6.64
CA SER A 13 -18.30 -3.83 5.85
C SER A 13 -18.65 -3.99 4.37
N ASN A 14 -18.87 -2.88 3.67
CA ASN A 14 -18.99 -2.89 2.20
C ASN A 14 -17.66 -3.16 1.50
N LEU A 15 -16.55 -2.79 2.15
CA LEU A 15 -15.21 -2.96 1.62
C LEU A 15 -14.23 -3.11 2.78
N VAL A 16 -13.24 -3.99 2.63
CA VAL A 16 -12.15 -4.16 3.58
C VAL A 16 -10.84 -3.89 2.86
N VAL A 17 -10.10 -2.90 3.34
CA VAL A 17 -8.77 -2.52 2.84
C VAL A 17 -7.74 -2.97 3.88
N ASN A 18 -6.83 -3.85 3.50
CA ASN A 18 -5.77 -4.32 4.38
C ASN A 18 -4.41 -3.76 3.94
N VAL A 19 -3.99 -2.69 4.60
CA VAL A 19 -2.71 -1.98 4.40
C VAL A 19 -2.10 -1.55 5.73
N ASP A 20 -0.79 -1.30 5.72
CA ASP A 20 -0.06 -0.78 6.88
C ASP A 20 -0.21 0.75 6.96
N ILE A 21 -0.06 1.29 8.16
CA ILE A 21 -0.13 2.75 8.38
C ILE A 21 0.96 3.50 7.63
N ASP A 22 2.08 2.89 7.25
CA ASP A 22 3.14 3.53 6.47
C ASP A 22 2.97 3.35 4.96
N GLU A 23 1.76 3.01 4.51
CA GLU A 23 1.46 2.75 3.10
C GLU A 23 0.38 3.71 2.56
N LEU A 24 0.57 4.15 1.31
CA LEU A 24 -0.43 4.91 0.55
C LEU A 24 -0.82 4.12 -0.71
N ILE A 25 -2.11 3.98 -0.97
CA ILE A 25 -2.61 3.36 -2.21
C ILE A 25 -2.89 4.46 -3.23
N LEU A 26 -2.34 4.32 -4.42
CA LEU A 26 -2.66 5.16 -5.57
C LEU A 26 -3.39 4.34 -6.63
N SER A 27 -4.52 4.85 -7.14
CA SER A 27 -5.08 4.34 -8.39
C SER A 27 -4.54 5.18 -9.55
N LYS A 28 -3.99 4.50 -10.56
CA LYS A 28 -3.52 5.11 -11.81
C LYS A 28 -4.68 5.56 -12.69
N GLU A 29 -5.86 4.99 -12.46
CA GLU A 29 -7.12 5.39 -13.07
C GLU A 29 -7.89 6.31 -12.12
N ASN A 30 -8.83 7.09 -12.63
CA ASN A 30 -9.74 7.86 -11.79
C ASN A 30 -10.87 6.97 -11.23
N LYS A 31 -10.47 5.83 -10.66
CA LYS A 31 -11.33 4.82 -10.04
C LYS A 31 -11.02 4.67 -8.56
N THR A 32 -12.06 4.44 -7.79
CA THR A 32 -12.02 4.06 -6.38
C THR A 32 -11.65 2.59 -6.23
N LEU A 33 -11.18 2.19 -5.04
CA LEU A 33 -10.91 0.79 -4.74
C LEU A 33 -12.16 -0.10 -4.84
N SER A 34 -13.33 0.46 -4.54
CA SER A 34 -14.60 -0.28 -4.67
C SER A 34 -14.93 -0.59 -6.13
N GLU A 35 -14.63 0.31 -7.06
CA GLU A 35 -14.83 0.06 -8.49
C GLU A 35 -13.93 -1.06 -8.99
N HIS A 36 -12.64 -1.06 -8.59
CA HIS A 36 -11.72 -2.17 -8.93
C HIS A 36 -12.20 -3.51 -8.37
N VAL A 37 -12.72 -3.55 -7.14
CA VAL A 37 -13.29 -4.78 -6.56
C VAL A 37 -14.57 -5.21 -7.26
N ASN A 38 -15.44 -4.27 -7.65
CA ASN A 38 -16.67 -4.58 -8.38
C ASN A 38 -16.38 -5.17 -9.77
N GLU A 39 -15.31 -4.72 -10.42
CA GLU A 39 -14.84 -5.25 -11.70
C GLU A 39 -14.10 -6.59 -11.57
N SER A 40 -13.62 -6.94 -10.37
CA SER A 40 -12.89 -8.18 -10.14
C SER A 40 -13.81 -9.41 -10.15
N THR A 41 -13.29 -10.56 -10.58
CA THR A 41 -14.07 -11.80 -10.64
C THR A 41 -14.27 -12.40 -9.25
N SER A 42 -13.23 -12.38 -8.41
CA SER A 42 -13.22 -13.00 -7.09
C SER A 42 -13.90 -12.16 -6.00
N GLY A 43 -14.23 -10.89 -6.27
CA GLY A 43 -14.65 -9.95 -5.22
C GLY A 43 -13.51 -9.49 -4.31
N ALA A 44 -12.27 -9.81 -4.68
CA ALA A 44 -11.06 -9.29 -4.09
C ALA A 44 -10.09 -8.85 -5.17
N ILE A 45 -9.20 -7.92 -4.82
CA ILE A 45 -8.05 -7.54 -5.62
C ILE A 45 -6.80 -7.62 -4.77
N ILE A 46 -5.68 -7.95 -5.40
CA ILE A 46 -4.34 -7.88 -4.83
C ILE A 46 -3.46 -7.01 -5.72
N PHE A 47 -2.64 -6.16 -5.10
CA PHE A 47 -1.75 -5.26 -5.81
C PHE A 47 -0.40 -5.18 -5.12
N SER A 48 0.61 -4.83 -5.92
CA SER A 48 1.98 -4.62 -5.47
C SER A 48 2.30 -3.13 -5.40
N GLY A 49 3.58 -2.80 -5.27
CA GLY A 49 3.99 -1.42 -5.07
C GLY A 49 5.47 -1.19 -5.22
N VAL A 50 5.89 -0.06 -4.67
CA VAL A 50 7.28 0.39 -4.62
C VAL A 50 7.63 0.91 -3.23
N TRP A 51 8.90 0.78 -2.86
CA TRP A 51 9.43 1.35 -1.62
C TRP A 51 9.77 2.83 -1.81
N ILE A 52 9.08 3.69 -1.06
CA ILE A 52 9.46 5.09 -0.93
C ILE A 52 10.52 5.20 0.17
N GLN A 53 11.71 5.64 -0.22
CA GLN A 53 12.88 5.71 0.64
C GLN A 53 12.75 6.83 1.66
N ASN A 54 13.27 6.59 2.87
CA ASN A 54 13.49 7.60 3.89
C ASN A 54 14.66 8.52 3.49
N ILE A 55 14.44 9.31 2.43
CA ILE A 55 15.33 10.37 1.94
C ILE A 55 14.50 11.65 2.03
N ARG A 56 14.96 12.59 2.85
CA ARG A 56 14.28 13.88 3.08
C ARG A 56 15.21 15.02 2.70
N GLU A 57 14.63 16.09 2.17
CA GLU A 57 15.37 17.32 1.88
C GLU A 57 15.45 18.25 3.09
N LYS A 58 14.51 18.11 4.03
CA LYS A 58 14.41 18.94 5.25
C LYS A 58 14.19 18.04 6.45
N GLU A 59 14.91 18.32 7.54
CA GLU A 59 14.62 17.71 8.83
C GLU A 59 13.34 18.33 9.41
N GLN A 60 12.38 17.47 9.78
CA GLN A 60 11.16 17.83 10.49
C GLN A 60 10.97 16.87 11.66
N THR A 61 10.35 17.37 12.75
CA THR A 61 10.11 16.59 13.97
C THR A 61 9.11 15.46 13.77
N VAL A 62 8.09 15.66 12.92
CA VAL A 62 7.09 14.64 12.57
C VAL A 62 7.04 14.50 11.05
N PRO A 63 7.47 13.36 10.48
CA PRO A 63 7.45 13.17 9.03
C PRO A 63 6.03 13.06 8.49
N LYS A 64 5.78 13.68 7.33
CA LYS A 64 4.56 13.52 6.53
C LYS A 64 4.87 12.70 5.28
N TYR A 65 3.86 12.06 4.69
CA TYR A 65 4.06 11.31 3.44
C TYR A 65 4.63 12.19 2.32
N SER A 66 4.20 13.46 2.25
CA SER A 66 4.67 14.45 1.28
C SER A 66 6.16 14.78 1.39
N ASP A 67 6.81 14.45 2.52
CA ASP A 67 8.26 14.67 2.69
C ASP A 67 9.11 13.64 1.93
N PHE A 68 8.50 12.58 1.42
CA PHE A 68 9.20 11.49 0.74
C PHE A 68 8.71 11.32 -0.69
N LYS A 69 9.65 11.32 -1.63
CA LYS A 69 9.36 11.24 -3.07
C LYS A 69 10.32 10.32 -3.84
N TYR A 70 11.26 9.68 -3.16
CA TYR A 70 12.33 8.94 -3.82
C TYR A 70 12.11 7.44 -3.76
N ILE A 71 12.27 6.76 -4.90
CA ILE A 71 12.41 5.31 -5.01
C ILE A 71 13.89 4.93 -5.14
N ASP A 72 14.23 3.66 -4.90
CA ASP A 72 15.55 3.08 -5.21
C ASP A 72 15.35 1.91 -6.18
N ILE A 73 15.84 2.02 -7.42
CA ILE A 73 15.59 1.04 -8.48
C ILE A 73 16.22 -0.33 -8.22
N ARG A 74 17.14 -0.43 -7.27
CA ARG A 74 17.77 -1.70 -6.88
C ARG A 74 16.92 -2.47 -5.87
N LYS A 75 15.88 -1.84 -5.32
CA LYS A 75 14.98 -2.48 -4.35
C LYS A 75 13.92 -3.29 -5.10
N GLY A 76 13.69 -4.51 -4.62
CA GLY A 76 12.54 -5.30 -5.02
C GLY A 76 11.23 -4.67 -4.56
N LYS A 77 10.11 -5.34 -4.85
CA LYS A 77 8.78 -4.83 -4.48
C LYS A 77 8.48 -5.09 -2.99
N PRO A 78 7.69 -4.23 -2.32
CA PRO A 78 7.12 -4.54 -1.02
C PRO A 78 6.15 -5.73 -1.11
N ALA A 79 5.76 -6.25 0.05
CA ALA A 79 4.74 -7.27 0.13
C ALA A 79 3.42 -6.75 -0.47
N LYS A 80 2.71 -7.62 -1.18
CA LYS A 80 1.41 -7.28 -1.75
C LYS A 80 0.39 -6.97 -0.67
N LYS A 81 -0.59 -6.15 -1.03
CA LYS A 81 -1.75 -5.77 -0.21
C LYS A 81 -3.02 -6.03 -0.98
N TRP A 82 -4.12 -6.12 -0.25
CA TRP A 82 -5.39 -6.56 -0.81
C TRP A 82 -6.56 -5.71 -0.33
N VAL A 83 -7.59 -5.69 -1.16
CA VAL A 83 -8.90 -5.11 -0.88
C VAL A 83 -9.95 -6.13 -1.28
N LEU A 84 -11.04 -6.24 -0.53
CA LEU A 84 -12.13 -7.15 -0.87
C LEU A 84 -13.49 -6.60 -0.45
N ASP A 85 -14.53 -7.13 -1.09
CA ASP A 85 -15.92 -7.05 -0.66
C ASP A 85 -16.24 -8.33 0.15
N PRO A 86 -16.50 -8.22 1.46
CA PRO A 86 -16.79 -9.38 2.31
C PRO A 86 -18.04 -10.15 1.89
N SER A 87 -19.01 -9.50 1.23
CA SER A 87 -20.24 -10.16 0.78
C SER A 87 -20.01 -11.10 -0.41
N ARG A 88 -18.88 -10.94 -1.11
CA ARG A 88 -18.47 -11.74 -2.28
C ARG A 88 -17.36 -12.74 -1.95
N CYS A 89 -16.88 -12.77 -0.71
CA CYS A 89 -15.86 -13.69 -0.24
C CYS A 89 -16.49 -14.76 0.66
N ASP A 90 -16.19 -16.03 0.41
CA ASP A 90 -16.67 -17.13 1.25
C ASP A 90 -16.14 -16.98 2.69
N LYS A 91 -17.01 -17.20 3.67
CA LYS A 91 -16.72 -17.06 5.10
C LYS A 91 -15.64 -18.03 5.58
N GLU A 92 -15.42 -19.16 4.88
CA GLU A 92 -14.37 -20.12 5.22
C GLU A 92 -12.97 -19.67 4.75
N ILE A 93 -12.89 -18.70 3.83
CA ILE A 93 -11.59 -18.21 3.31
C ILE A 93 -10.86 -17.42 4.40
N GLN A 94 -9.67 -17.88 4.77
CA GLN A 94 -8.87 -17.19 5.78
C GLN A 94 -8.19 -15.95 5.21
N TRP A 95 -8.28 -14.84 5.93
CA TRP A 95 -7.64 -13.58 5.58
C TRP A 95 -6.28 -13.47 6.28
N ASN A 96 -5.20 -13.57 5.49
CA ASN A 96 -3.82 -13.42 5.95
C ASN A 96 -3.31 -12.00 5.72
N LEU A 97 -2.17 -11.68 6.33
CA LEU A 97 -1.61 -10.31 6.28
C LEU A 97 -1.28 -9.83 4.86
N HIS A 98 -0.88 -10.75 3.97
CA HIS A 98 -0.47 -10.44 2.59
C HIS A 98 -1.13 -11.35 1.54
N SER A 99 -2.08 -12.19 1.95
CA SER A 99 -2.71 -13.19 1.09
C SER A 99 -4.03 -13.67 1.66
N PHE A 100 -4.65 -14.62 0.98
CA PHE A 100 -5.77 -15.41 1.48
C PHE A 100 -5.32 -16.86 1.74
N SER A 101 -6.24 -17.74 2.16
CA SER A 101 -5.99 -19.19 2.13
C SER A 101 -5.80 -19.66 0.69
N LYS A 102 -5.10 -20.79 0.50
CA LYS A 102 -4.57 -21.21 -0.82
C LYS A 102 -5.66 -21.50 -1.85
N GLU A 103 -6.88 -21.76 -1.38
CA GLU A 103 -8.05 -22.10 -2.18
C GLU A 103 -8.69 -20.85 -2.81
N PHE A 104 -8.31 -19.64 -2.36
CA PHE A 104 -8.83 -18.38 -2.87
C PHE A 104 -7.77 -17.61 -3.65
N ALA A 105 -8.09 -17.32 -4.91
CA ALA A 105 -7.25 -16.53 -5.81
C ALA A 105 -7.87 -15.14 -6.02
N PRO A 106 -7.32 -14.07 -5.40
CA PRO A 106 -7.74 -12.70 -5.71
C PRO A 106 -7.26 -12.30 -7.10
N ASP A 107 -7.96 -11.36 -7.74
CA ASP A 107 -7.54 -10.80 -9.03
C ASP A 107 -6.32 -9.89 -8.81
N GLU A 108 -5.24 -10.11 -9.55
CA GLU A 108 -4.07 -9.22 -9.50
C GLU A 108 -4.27 -8.02 -10.42
N VAL A 109 -4.06 -6.82 -9.89
CA VAL A 109 -4.27 -5.56 -10.62
C VAL A 109 -3.01 -4.69 -10.61
N ASP A 110 -2.70 -4.09 -11.76
CA ASP A 110 -1.50 -3.26 -11.98
C ASP A 110 -1.81 -1.74 -12.02
N ASN A 111 -3.09 -1.38 -12.11
CA ASN A 111 -3.61 -0.01 -12.11
C ASN A 111 -3.91 0.52 -10.70
N VAL A 112 -3.64 -0.28 -9.67
CA VAL A 112 -3.59 0.12 -8.26
C VAL A 112 -2.17 -0.15 -7.77
N GLU A 113 -1.54 0.84 -7.15
CA GLU A 113 -0.16 0.76 -6.72
C GLU A 113 0.02 1.22 -5.28
N LEU A 114 0.73 0.42 -4.50
CA LEU A 114 1.12 0.72 -3.13
C LEU A 114 2.42 1.53 -3.09
N LYS A 115 2.44 2.60 -2.32
CA LYS A 115 3.65 3.36 -1.97
C LYS A 115 3.98 3.05 -0.51
N HIS A 116 5.05 2.29 -0.26
CA HIS A 116 5.43 1.86 1.10
C HIS A 116 6.57 2.73 1.63
N PHE A 117 6.27 3.58 2.61
CA PHE A 117 7.18 4.62 3.10
C PHE A 117 8.05 4.10 4.24
N THR A 118 9.34 3.97 4.00
CA THR A 118 10.26 3.51 5.06
C THR A 118 10.50 4.57 6.14
N GLY A 119 10.15 5.83 5.88
CA GLY A 119 10.38 6.97 6.77
C GLY A 119 9.20 7.36 7.68
N ILE A 120 8.03 6.75 7.51
CA ILE A 120 6.83 7.06 8.34
C ILE A 120 6.84 6.28 9.65
N THR A 121 7.21 5.00 9.62
CA THR A 121 7.41 4.16 10.82
C THR A 121 8.87 3.69 10.92
N PRO A 122 9.84 4.61 11.10
CA PRO A 122 11.27 4.29 10.96
C PRO A 122 11.81 3.39 12.09
N ASN A 123 11.14 3.40 13.24
CA ASN A 123 11.53 2.65 14.44
C ASN A 123 10.86 1.27 14.54
N TRP A 124 10.13 0.86 13.49
CA TRP A 124 9.58 -0.48 13.39
C TRP A 124 10.64 -1.46 12.84
N ARG A 125 10.33 -2.76 12.88
CA ARG A 125 11.18 -3.87 12.43
C ARG A 125 12.07 -3.53 11.21
N ASN A 126 13.31 -4.00 11.23
CA ASN A 126 14.37 -3.70 10.25
C ASN A 126 14.82 -2.23 10.26
N ILE A 127 15.24 -1.75 11.44
CA ILE A 127 15.68 -0.36 11.67
C ILE A 127 16.71 0.09 10.62
N GLU A 128 17.72 -0.74 10.31
CA GLU A 128 18.75 -0.40 9.29
C GLU A 128 18.16 -0.12 7.91
N PHE A 129 17.11 -0.84 7.50
CA PHE A 129 16.45 -0.62 6.22
C PHE A 129 15.66 0.69 6.19
N ARG A 130 15.14 1.10 7.36
CA ARG A 130 14.23 2.22 7.56
C ARG A 130 14.91 3.52 8.00
N LYS A 131 16.19 3.46 8.37
CA LYS A 131 17.02 4.65 8.67
C LYS A 131 16.99 5.66 7.53
N GLU A 132 17.21 6.91 7.90
CA GLU A 132 17.38 7.99 6.95
C GLU A 132 18.59 7.73 6.05
N LYS A 133 18.43 8.02 4.76
CA LYS A 133 19.42 7.76 3.71
C LYS A 133 19.79 9.06 3.03
N LYS A 134 21.03 9.13 2.58
CA LYS A 134 21.49 10.17 1.66
C LYS A 134 21.01 9.84 0.25
N PHE A 135 20.57 10.86 -0.48
CA PHE A 135 20.24 10.75 -1.90
C PHE A 135 21.47 10.33 -2.71
N ASN A 136 21.29 9.38 -3.63
CA ASN A 136 22.29 9.00 -4.62
C ASN A 136 21.66 9.01 -6.03
N PRO A 137 22.16 9.86 -6.96
CA PRO A 137 21.57 10.02 -8.28
C PRO A 137 21.70 8.80 -9.21
N GLU A 138 22.56 7.83 -8.90
CA GLU A 138 22.72 6.63 -9.74
C GLU A 138 21.53 5.68 -9.63
N PHE A 139 20.87 5.66 -8.48
CA PHE A 139 19.79 4.70 -8.21
C PHE A 139 18.56 5.29 -7.51
N ASN A 140 18.61 6.55 -7.06
CA ASN A 140 17.45 7.23 -6.50
C ASN A 140 16.77 8.13 -7.52
N PHE A 141 15.47 7.90 -7.70
CA PHE A 141 14.65 8.64 -8.66
C PHE A 141 13.38 9.15 -8.01
N ILE A 142 12.86 10.26 -8.51
CA ILE A 142 11.60 10.83 -8.04
C ILE A 142 10.45 10.00 -8.59
N ASP A 143 9.54 9.61 -7.72
CA ASP A 143 8.24 9.03 -8.06
C ASP A 143 7.28 10.14 -8.52
N LYS A 144 7.24 10.37 -9.83
CA LYS A 144 6.48 11.48 -10.42
C LYS A 144 4.97 11.36 -10.19
N GLU A 145 4.42 10.15 -10.19
CA GLU A 145 2.99 9.93 -9.93
C GLU A 145 2.63 10.26 -8.49
N LEU A 146 3.49 9.89 -7.54
CA LEU A 146 3.31 10.24 -6.13
C LEU A 146 3.35 11.77 -5.94
N VAL A 147 4.35 12.46 -6.50
CA VAL A 147 4.46 13.92 -6.39
C VAL A 147 3.23 14.60 -6.97
N LYS A 148 2.81 14.22 -8.17
CA LYS A 148 1.59 14.76 -8.81
C LYS A 148 0.33 14.51 -7.98
N THR A 149 0.25 13.37 -7.30
CA THR A 149 -0.87 13.08 -6.41
C THR A 149 -0.87 13.98 -5.18
N PHE A 150 0.29 14.19 -4.56
CA PHE A 150 0.40 15.09 -3.42
C PHE A 150 0.06 16.52 -3.78
N GLU A 151 0.49 17.00 -4.96
CA GLU A 151 0.04 18.28 -5.49
C GLU A 151 -1.50 18.29 -5.51
N LYS A 152 -2.15 17.36 -6.22
CA LYS A 152 -3.62 17.32 -6.33
C LYS A 152 -4.37 17.27 -4.98
N VAL A 153 -3.87 16.55 -3.98
CA VAL A 153 -4.60 16.25 -2.73
C VAL A 153 -4.27 17.23 -1.60
N PHE A 154 -3.04 17.73 -1.55
CA PHE A 154 -2.54 18.57 -0.45
C PHE A 154 -2.25 20.02 -0.89
N PHE A 155 -2.91 20.51 -1.95
CA PHE A 155 -2.92 21.95 -2.23
C PHE A 155 -3.55 22.70 -1.05
N ASP A 156 -2.77 23.60 -0.45
CA ASP A 156 -3.24 24.81 0.23
C ASP A 156 -3.53 25.91 -0.82
#